data_AF-A0A1F5S598-F1
#
_entry.id   AF-A0A1F5S598-F1
#
_cell.length_a   1.000
_cell.length_b   1.000
_cell.length_c   1.000
_cell.angle_alpha   90.00
_cell.angle_beta   90.00
_cell.angle_gamma   90.00
#
_symmetry.space_group_name_H-M   'P 1'
#
loop_
_entity.id
_entity.type
_entity.pdbx_description
1 polymer ?
#
loop_
_entity_poly.entity_id
_entity_poly.type
_entity_poly.pdbx_seq_one_letter_code
_entity_poly.pdbx_strand_id
1 'polypeptide(L)'
;MPKTSPQSSSLNKLGTGYSKGEEVKEYEEVWTGDYIFENEWQSFRTKKDRALELKSVFHECQKGRRKIAVKVVDIVGNDTMKVVEVNV
;
A
#
# COMPACT_ATOMS: atom_id res chain seq x y z
N MET A 1 29.94 -33.25 18.95
CA MET A 1 31.40 -33.17 18.69
C MET A 1 31.73 -31.79 18.17
N PRO A 2 32.71 -31.07 18.75
CA PRO A 2 33.13 -29.77 18.29
C PRO A 2 34.16 -29.91 17.16
N LYS A 3 34.08 -29.08 16.12
CA LYS A 3 35.19 -28.89 15.16
C LYS A 3 35.39 -27.39 14.92
N THR A 4 36.24 -26.82 15.78
CA THR A 4 37.33 -25.88 15.51
C THR A 4 37.31 -25.03 14.23
N SER A 5 37.34 -23.70 14.40
CA SER A 5 38.05 -22.74 13.52
C SER A 5 39.58 -22.91 13.68
N PRO A 6 40.42 -22.58 12.69
CA PRO A 6 40.88 -21.18 12.49
C PRO A 6 41.07 -20.86 10.97
N GLN A 7 41.18 -19.62 10.49
CA GLN A 7 42.34 -18.75 10.63
C GLN A 7 42.01 -17.31 10.20
N SER A 8 42.60 -16.36 10.95
CA SER A 8 42.71 -14.94 10.61
C SER A 8 43.87 -14.75 9.63
N SER A 9 43.68 -13.96 8.56
CA SER A 9 44.79 -13.30 7.88
C SER A 9 44.44 -11.87 7.45
N SER A 10 45.12 -10.95 8.12
CA SER A 10 45.69 -9.67 7.67
C SER A 10 44.81 -8.56 7.05
N LEU A 11 44.62 -7.54 7.91
CA LEU A 11 44.70 -6.10 7.68
C LEU A 11 44.79 -5.59 6.22
N ASN A 12 43.88 -4.66 5.88
CA ASN A 12 44.25 -3.40 5.24
C ASN A 12 43.44 -2.23 5.83
N LYS A 13 44.17 -1.18 6.19
CA LYS A 13 43.74 0.11 6.75
C LYS A 13 43.31 1.03 5.61
N LEU A 14 42.17 1.71 5.72
CA LEU A 14 42.09 3.15 5.46
C LEU A 14 40.78 3.71 6.03
N GLY A 15 40.89 4.73 6.88
CA GLY A 15 39.74 5.35 7.51
C GLY A 15 38.88 6.13 6.52
N THR A 16 37.58 6.08 6.75
CA THR A 16 36.69 7.22 6.49
C THR A 16 35.76 7.30 7.69
N GLY A 17 35.72 8.48 8.32
CA GLY A 17 34.84 8.74 9.44
C GLY A 17 33.40 8.73 8.97
N TYR A 18 32.55 7.94 9.62
CA TYR A 18 31.12 8.10 9.55
C TYR A 18 30.58 8.18 10.97
N SER A 19 30.09 9.38 11.26
CA SER A 19 29.25 9.74 12.38
C SER A 19 28.17 8.69 12.61
N LYS A 20 27.94 8.35 13.88
CA LYS A 20 26.85 7.54 14.40
C LYS A 20 25.51 8.03 13.81
N GLY A 21 25.09 7.42 12.70
CA GLY A 21 23.84 7.70 12.00
C GLY A 21 22.83 6.62 12.35
N GLU A 22 21.90 6.99 13.22
CA GLU A 22 20.53 6.48 13.39
C GLU A 22 20.25 5.08 12.81
N GLU A 23 20.03 4.11 13.71
CA GLU A 23 19.41 2.83 13.35
C GLU A 23 18.13 3.10 12.57
N VAL A 24 18.15 2.81 11.26
CA VAL A 24 16.93 2.73 10.46
C VAL A 24 16.13 1.60 11.07
N LYS A 25 15.10 1.93 11.87
CA LYS A 25 14.11 0.94 12.30
C LYS A 25 13.51 0.35 11.03
N GLU A 26 13.88 -0.89 10.75
CA GLU A 26 13.30 -1.71 9.70
C GLU A 26 11.83 -1.89 10.06
N TYR A 27 10.97 -1.13 9.40
CA TYR A 27 9.53 -1.31 9.50
C TYR A 27 9.19 -2.52 8.64
N GLU A 28 8.76 -3.60 9.30
CA GLU A 28 8.11 -4.70 8.60
C GLU A 28 6.68 -4.26 8.25
N GLU A 29 6.34 -4.26 6.95
CA GLU A 29 4.95 -4.14 6.51
C GLU A 29 4.20 -5.42 6.89
N VAL A 30 3.66 -5.45 8.10
CA VAL A 30 2.80 -6.54 8.56
C VAL A 30 1.39 -6.36 7.95
N TRP A 31 1.05 -7.22 7.00
CA TRP A 31 -0.30 -7.31 6.42
C TRP A 31 -1.27 -7.84 7.50
N THR A 32 -2.08 -6.98 8.11
CA THR A 32 -3.02 -7.40 9.18
C THR A 32 -4.30 -8.03 8.65
N GLY A 33 -4.58 -7.95 7.34
CA GLY A 33 -5.82 -8.46 6.75
C GLY A 33 -7.09 -7.69 7.13
N ASP A 34 -6.96 -6.59 7.89
CA ASP A 34 -8.07 -5.78 8.42
C ASP A 34 -8.30 -4.47 7.63
N TYR A 35 -8.09 -4.48 6.31
CA TYR A 35 -8.39 -3.30 5.50
C TYR A 35 -9.91 -3.13 5.39
N ILE A 36 -10.46 -2.20 6.16
CA ILE A 36 -11.90 -1.84 6.15
C ILE A 36 -12.33 -1.31 4.76
N PHE A 37 -11.37 -0.92 3.92
CA PHE A 37 -11.59 -0.44 2.57
C PHE A 37 -10.53 -0.98 1.61
N GLU A 38 -11.00 -1.65 0.55
CA GLU A 38 -10.19 -2.09 -0.57
C GLU A 38 -10.47 -1.14 -1.76
N ASN A 39 -9.42 -0.55 -2.33
CA ASN A 39 -9.54 0.29 -3.52
C ASN A 39 -9.51 -0.59 -4.77
N GLU A 40 -10.67 -1.16 -5.09
CA GLU A 40 -10.79 -2.19 -6.13
C GLU A 40 -10.98 -1.63 -7.54
N TRP A 41 -11.39 -0.37 -7.68
CA TRP A 41 -11.77 0.17 -8.99
C TRP A 41 -11.61 1.68 -9.09
N GLN A 42 -11.05 2.13 -10.22
CA GLN A 42 -10.88 3.53 -10.55
C GLN A 42 -10.98 3.75 -12.06
N SER A 43 -11.76 4.73 -12.48
CA SER A 43 -11.89 5.11 -13.89
C SER A 43 -11.69 6.62 -14.07
N PHE A 44 -11.25 7.01 -15.26
CA PHE A 44 -11.01 8.40 -15.63
C PHE A 44 -11.61 8.70 -16.99
N ARG A 45 -12.07 9.94 -17.16
CA ARG A 45 -12.49 10.50 -18.45
C ARG A 45 -11.49 11.55 -18.91
N THR A 46 -11.35 11.73 -20.21
CA THR A 46 -10.46 12.74 -20.79
C THR A 46 -11.25 13.93 -21.36
N LYS A 47 -10.54 14.94 -21.88
CA LYS A 47 -11.20 16.03 -22.61
C LYS A 47 -11.77 15.55 -23.95
N LYS A 48 -11.09 14.61 -24.60
CA LYS A 48 -11.47 14.04 -25.90
C LYS A 48 -12.59 13.01 -25.76
N ASP A 49 -12.48 12.16 -24.75
CA ASP A 49 -13.50 11.18 -24.39
C ASP A 49 -14.13 11.52 -23.05
N ARG A 50 -15.39 11.94 -23.11
CA ARG A 50 -16.16 12.41 -21.96
C ARG A 50 -16.87 11.27 -21.23
N ALA A 51 -16.81 10.04 -21.73
CA ALA A 51 -17.36 8.88 -21.07
C ALA A 51 -16.56 8.53 -19.81
N LEU A 52 -17.25 8.10 -18.77
CA LEU A 52 -16.67 7.53 -17.56
C LEU A 52 -17.29 6.15 -17.39
N GLU A 53 -16.47 5.12 -17.19
CA GLU A 53 -16.98 3.82 -16.79
C GLU A 53 -17.60 3.98 -15.41
N LEU A 54 -18.85 3.53 -15.21
CA LEU A 54 -19.54 3.60 -13.92
C LEU A 54 -19.81 2.19 -13.35
N LYS A 55 -19.28 1.17 -14.01
CA LYS A 55 -19.45 -0.23 -13.62
C LYS A 55 -18.11 -0.72 -13.08
N SER A 56 -18.10 -1.12 -11.82
CA SER A 56 -16.93 -1.75 -11.22
C SER A 56 -16.80 -3.21 -11.66
N VAL A 57 -15.67 -3.81 -11.31
CA VAL A 57 -15.54 -5.26 -11.23
C VAL A 57 -16.49 -5.84 -10.17
N PHE A 58 -16.85 -7.10 -10.33
CA PHE A 58 -17.60 -7.82 -9.30
C PHE A 58 -16.69 -8.14 -8.12
N HIS A 59 -17.22 -7.99 -6.92
CA HIS A 59 -16.54 -8.35 -5.68
C HIS A 59 -17.40 -9.37 -4.92
N GLU A 60 -16.83 -10.54 -4.65
CA GLU A 60 -17.50 -11.59 -3.88
C GLU A 60 -17.46 -11.27 -2.40
N CYS A 61 -18.61 -11.32 -1.74
CA CYS A 61 -18.70 -11.08 -0.31
C CYS A 61 -19.77 -11.95 0.34
N GLN A 62 -19.57 -12.27 1.63
CA GLN A 62 -20.55 -13.03 2.42
C GLN A 62 -21.85 -12.24 2.59
N LYS A 63 -22.96 -12.86 3.01
CA LYS A 63 -24.20 -12.11 3.23
C LYS A 63 -24.06 -11.09 4.37
N GLY A 64 -24.77 -9.96 4.26
CA GLY A 64 -24.86 -8.97 5.34
C GLY A 64 -24.74 -7.51 4.91
N ARG A 65 -24.83 -6.63 5.92
CA ARG A 65 -24.78 -5.17 5.74
C ARG A 65 -23.37 -4.68 5.46
N ARG A 66 -23.24 -3.81 4.45
CA ARG A 66 -21.97 -3.22 4.02
C ARG A 66 -22.13 -1.75 3.70
N LYS A 67 -21.01 -1.03 3.74
CA LYS A 67 -20.90 0.36 3.32
C LYS A 67 -20.02 0.42 2.07
N ILE A 68 -20.55 1.00 1.01
CA ILE A 68 -19.80 1.27 -0.22
C ILE A 68 -19.55 2.76 -0.28
N ALA A 69 -18.29 3.18 -0.38
CA ALA A 69 -17.90 4.56 -0.56
C ALA A 69 -17.51 4.79 -2.02
N VAL A 70 -18.13 5.78 -2.67
CA VAL A 70 -17.77 6.23 -4.02
C VAL A 70 -17.21 7.64 -3.90
N LYS A 71 -15.97 7.82 -4.36
CA LYS A 71 -15.28 9.11 -4.38
C LYS A 71 -15.07 9.55 -5.83
N VAL A 72 -15.49 10.77 -6.15
CA VAL A 72 -15.23 11.40 -7.44
C VAL A 72 -14.34 12.60 -7.22
N VAL A 73 -13.21 12.64 -7.90
CA VAL A 73 -12.21 13.71 -7.79
C VAL A 73 -12.07 14.39 -9.15
N ASP A 74 -12.11 15.72 -9.16
CA ASP A 74 -11.82 16.50 -10.36
C ASP A 74 -10.31 16.76 -10.51
N ILE A 75 -9.92 17.30 -11.67
CA ILE A 75 -8.50 17.53 -11.99
C ILE A 75 -7.86 18.66 -11.16
N VAL A 76 -8.67 19.48 -10.50
CA VAL A 76 -8.23 20.56 -9.61
C VAL A 76 -8.06 20.03 -8.18
N GLY A 77 -8.53 18.81 -7.91
CA GLY A 77 -8.46 18.14 -6.62
C GLY A 77 -9.71 18.33 -5.76
N ASN A 78 -10.77 18.98 -6.26
CA ASN A 78 -12.03 19.00 -5.54
C ASN A 78 -12.67 17.62 -5.63
N ASP A 79 -13.12 17.11 -4.50
CA ASP A 79 -13.75 15.80 -4.41
C ASP A 79 -15.15 15.86 -3.82
N THR A 80 -15.93 14.84 -4.17
CA THR A 80 -17.17 14.51 -3.47
C THR A 80 -17.17 13.02 -3.17
N MET A 81 -17.67 12.67 -1.99
CA MET A 81 -17.78 11.28 -1.56
C MET A 81 -19.20 10.98 -1.14
N LYS A 82 -19.71 9.83 -1.57
CA LYS A 82 -20.98 9.29 -1.10
C LYS A 82 -20.78 7.90 -0.54
N VAL A 83 -21.28 7.68 0.67
CA VAL A 83 -21.36 6.35 1.29
C VAL A 83 -22.80 5.86 1.17
N VAL A 84 -22.96 4.62 0.72
CA VAL A 84 -24.23 3.93 0.57
C VAL A 84 -24.19 2.65 1.39
N GLU A 85 -25.22 2.44 2.21
CA GLU A 85 -25.43 1.17 2.91
C GLU A 85 -26.19 0.20 2.01
N VAL A 86 -25.67 -1.02 1.88
CA VAL A 86 -26.29 -2.09 1.11
C VAL A 86 -26.39 -3.35 1.97
N ASN A 87 -27.38 -4.19 1.67
CA ASN A 87 -27.50 -5.52 2.25
C ASN A 87 -27.41 -6.54 1.12
N VAL A 88 -26.37 -7.37 1.16
CA VAL A 88 -26.06 -8.39 0.13
C VAL A 88 -26.51 -9.76 0.61
#